data_AF-A0A9W8HR17-F1
#
_entry.id   AF-A0A9W8HR17-F1
#
_cell.length_a   1.000
_cell.length_b   1.000
_cell.length_c   1.000
_cell.angle_alpha   90.00
_cell.angle_beta   90.00
_cell.angle_gamma   90.00
#
_symmetry.space_group_name_H-M   'P 1'
#
loop_
_entity.id
_entity.type
_entity.pdbx_description
1 polymer ?
#
loop_
_entity_poly.entity_id
_entity_poly.type
_entity_poly.pdbx_seq_one_letter_code
_entity_poly.pdbx_strand_id
1 'polypeptide(L)'
;MSQSSASSVIEFLSIVERLKRTKRTGWINNGISGPESIADHMYRMGIMAMLIDDASIDRSKCVKMSIVHDLAEALIGDITPYDG
;
A
#
# COMPACT_ATOMS: atom_id res chain seq x y z
N MET A 1 18.41 -15.54 -15.23
CA MET A 1 17.47 -14.52 -14.77
C MET A 1 17.68 -13.30 -15.65
N SER A 2 16.64 -12.79 -16.30
CA SER A 2 16.73 -11.53 -17.07
C SER A 2 17.09 -10.39 -16.10
N GLN A 3 18.18 -9.67 -16.37
CA GLN A 3 18.50 -8.47 -15.60
C GLN A 3 17.47 -7.40 -15.92
N SER A 4 16.78 -6.88 -14.89
CA SER A 4 15.94 -5.69 -15.04
C SER A 4 16.81 -4.50 -15.45
N SER A 5 16.43 -3.79 -16.51
CA SER A 5 17.09 -2.55 -16.87
C SER A 5 16.77 -1.47 -15.83
N ALA A 6 17.65 -0.49 -15.64
CA ALA A 6 17.35 0.65 -14.75
C ALA A 6 16.03 1.34 -15.14
N SER A 7 15.71 1.38 -16.45
CA SER A 7 14.45 1.93 -16.96
C SER A 7 13.23 1.19 -16.42
N SER A 8 13.22 -0.15 -16.44
CA SER A 8 12.06 -0.92 -15.97
C SER A 8 11.85 -0.77 -14.47
N VAL A 9 12.93 -0.61 -13.71
CA VAL A 9 12.85 -0.34 -12.26
C VAL A 9 12.26 1.05 -11.99
N ILE A 10 12.69 2.07 -12.73
CA ILE A 10 12.15 3.43 -12.61
C ILE A 10 10.66 3.45 -12.97
N GLU A 11 10.26 2.73 -14.02
CA GLU A 11 8.86 2.61 -14.41
C GLU A 11 8.02 1.96 -13.30
N PHE A 12 8.49 0.85 -12.73
CA PHE A 12 7.84 0.21 -11.59
C PHE A 12 7.72 1.18 -10.39
N LEU A 13 8.80 1.85 -10.00
CA LEU A 13 8.78 2.81 -8.89
C LEU A 13 7.85 3.99 -9.15
N SER A 14 7.71 4.42 -10.40
CA SER A 14 6.75 5.45 -10.81
C SER A 14 5.30 4.98 -10.65
N ILE A 15 5.02 3.69 -10.90
CA ILE A 15 3.71 3.09 -10.60
C ILE A 15 3.48 3.08 -9.09
N VAL A 16 4.44 2.62 -8.29
CA VAL A 16 4.34 2.57 -6.82
C VAL A 16 4.10 3.97 -6.22
N GLU A 17 4.71 5.01 -6.78
CA GLU A 17 4.55 6.40 -6.32
C GLU A 17 3.09 6.87 -6.33
N ARG A 18 2.26 6.34 -7.23
CA ARG A 18 0.82 6.67 -7.32
C ARG A 18 0.09 6.41 -6.01
N LEU A 19 0.51 5.41 -5.22
CA LEU A 19 -0.06 5.10 -3.90
C LEU A 19 0.05 6.26 -2.90
N LYS A 20 1.01 7.18 -3.09
CA LYS A 20 1.17 8.39 -2.26
C LYS A 20 0.15 9.48 -2.62
N ARG A 21 -0.38 9.43 -3.85
CA ARG A 21 -1.31 10.43 -4.40
C ARG A 21 -2.76 9.97 -4.29
N THR A 22 -3.00 8.67 -4.38
CA THR A 22 -4.33 8.09 -4.20
C THR A 22 -4.74 8.14 -2.73
N LYS A 23 -5.84 8.82 -2.45
CA LYS A 23 -6.43 8.95 -1.13
C LYS A 23 -7.37 7.78 -0.86
N ARG A 24 -7.43 7.34 0.40
CA ARG A 24 -8.32 6.25 0.82
C ARG A 24 -9.78 6.67 0.61
N THR A 25 -10.49 6.00 -0.29
CA THR A 25 -11.82 6.34 -0.80
C THR A 25 -12.86 6.31 0.31
N GLY A 26 -12.74 5.39 1.26
CA GLY A 26 -13.64 5.34 2.43
C GLY A 26 -13.69 6.65 3.22
N TRP A 27 -12.57 7.33 3.39
CA TRP A 27 -12.52 8.64 4.08
C TRP A 27 -13.12 9.75 3.23
N ILE A 28 -12.88 9.74 1.90
CA ILE A 28 -13.47 10.68 0.96
C ILE A 28 -14.99 10.58 0.98
N ASN A 29 -15.53 9.36 0.93
CA ASN A 29 -16.97 9.08 0.94
C ASN A 29 -17.64 9.56 2.23
N ASN A 30 -16.89 9.68 3.33
CA ASN A 30 -17.36 10.20 4.62
C ASN A 30 -17.04 11.69 4.83
N GLY A 31 -16.62 12.41 3.79
CA GLY A 31 -16.40 13.87 3.84
C GLY A 31 -15.20 14.32 4.66
N ILE A 32 -14.22 13.43 4.92
CA ILE A 32 -13.02 13.77 5.67
C ILE A 32 -12.09 14.63 4.82
N SER A 33 -11.71 15.80 5.34
CA SER A 33 -10.74 16.69 4.71
C SER A 33 -9.30 16.21 4.93
N GLY A 34 -8.49 16.20 3.87
CA GLY A 34 -7.09 15.79 3.93
C GLY A 34 -6.88 14.33 4.35
N PRO A 35 -7.59 13.34 3.76
CA PRO A 35 -7.47 11.95 4.16
C PRO A 35 -6.05 11.39 3.90
N GLU A 36 -5.73 10.30 4.59
CA GLU A 36 -4.51 9.54 4.36
C GLU A 36 -4.46 8.97 2.92
N SER A 37 -3.25 8.81 2.40
CA SER A 37 -3.00 8.05 1.17
C SER A 37 -2.94 6.54 1.45
N ILE A 38 -3.03 5.72 0.40
CA ILE A 38 -2.83 4.27 0.52
C ILE A 38 -1.41 3.96 1.05
N ALA A 39 -0.41 4.73 0.62
CA ALA A 39 0.95 4.58 1.14
C ALA A 39 1.05 4.88 2.64
N ASP A 40 0.31 5.88 3.15
CA ASP A 40 0.27 6.19 4.60
C ASP A 40 -0.31 5.02 5.40
N HIS A 41 -1.39 4.42 4.88
CA HIS A 41 -2.04 3.25 5.46
C HIS A 41 -1.06 2.06 5.56
N MET A 42 -0.44 1.68 4.43
CA MET A 42 0.52 0.57 4.35
C MET A 42 1.75 0.81 5.22
N TYR A 43 2.24 2.05 5.32
CA TYR A 43 3.36 2.40 6.20
C TYR A 43 3.04 2.10 7.66
N ARG A 44 1.90 2.58 8.17
CA ARG A 44 1.52 2.34 9.57
C ARG A 44 1.26 0.86 9.83
N MET A 45 0.67 0.12 8.88
CA MET A 45 0.55 -1.33 8.99
C MET A 45 1.90 -2.04 9.08
N GLY A 46 2.89 -1.61 8.30
CA GLY A 46 4.26 -2.13 8.38
C GLY A 46 4.87 -1.95 9.78
N ILE A 47 4.69 -0.76 10.37
CA ILE A 47 5.12 -0.51 11.76
C ILE A 47 4.37 -1.40 12.74
N MET A 48 3.04 -1.54 12.61
CA MET A 48 2.25 -2.45 13.44
C MET A 48 2.74 -3.90 13.34
N ALA A 49 3.09 -4.37 12.13
CA ALA A 49 3.63 -5.71 11.91
C ALA A 49 4.98 -5.94 12.63
N MET A 50 5.82 -4.91 12.76
CA MET A 50 7.06 -5.00 13.53
C MET A 50 6.82 -5.14 15.04
N LEU A 51 5.70 -4.60 15.53
CA LEU A 51 5.34 -4.58 16.95
C LEU A 51 4.56 -5.83 17.40
N ILE A 52 4.25 -6.75 16.49
CA ILE A 52 3.59 -8.02 16.84
C ILE A 52 4.49 -8.83 17.77
N ASP A 53 4.01 -9.09 18.99
CA ASP A 53 4.69 -9.92 19.98
C ASP A 53 4.04 -11.30 20.09
N ASP A 54 4.11 -12.04 18.98
CA ASP A 54 3.64 -13.41 18.89
C ASP A 54 4.72 -14.25 18.21
N ALA A 55 5.25 -15.25 18.94
CA ALA A 55 6.30 -16.13 18.46
C ALA A 55 5.84 -17.09 17.34
N SER A 56 4.53 -17.28 17.16
CA SER A 56 3.96 -18.09 16.08
C SER A 56 3.90 -17.33 14.74
N ILE A 57 4.11 -16.01 14.74
CA ILE A 57 3.98 -15.15 13.56
C ILE A 57 5.35 -14.81 12.98
N ASP A 58 5.51 -15.03 11.67
CA ASP A 58 6.64 -14.49 10.91
C ASP A 58 6.43 -12.98 10.66
N ARG A 59 6.97 -12.16 11.55
CA ARG A 59 6.93 -10.69 11.44
C ARG A 59 7.54 -10.18 10.13
N SER A 60 8.60 -10.79 9.63
CA SER A 60 9.25 -10.35 8.39
C SER A 60 8.32 -10.57 7.20
N LYS A 61 7.59 -11.68 7.18
CA LYS A 61 6.53 -11.92 6.19
C LYS A 61 5.39 -10.91 6.34
N CYS A 62 4.93 -10.62 7.57
CA CYS A 62 3.89 -9.62 7.80
C CYS A 62 4.28 -8.24 7.29
N VAL A 63 5.49 -7.75 7.60
CA VAL A 63 5.98 -6.47 7.10
C VAL A 63 6.01 -6.45 5.57
N LYS A 64 6.50 -7.52 4.93
CA LYS A 64 6.51 -7.66 3.47
C LYS A 64 5.11 -7.67 2.87
N MET A 65 4.14 -8.31 3.53
CA MET A 65 2.74 -8.31 3.08
C MET A 65 2.13 -6.91 3.21
N SER A 66 2.34 -6.22 4.33
CA SER A 66 1.82 -4.86 4.56
C SER A 66 2.26 -3.90 3.46
N ILE A 67 3.50 -4.01 2.97
CA ILE A 67 4.03 -3.13 1.91
C ILE A 67 3.61 -3.52 0.48
N VAL A 68 2.91 -4.64 0.25
CA VAL A 68 2.46 -5.04 -1.10
C VAL A 68 0.97 -5.30 -1.23
N HIS A 69 0.22 -5.46 -0.13
CA HIS A 69 -1.16 -5.94 -0.20
C HIS A 69 -2.09 -5.05 -1.04
N ASP A 70 -1.95 -3.73 -0.93
CA ASP A 70 -2.71 -2.74 -1.71
C ASP A 70 -1.92 -2.23 -2.94
N LEU A 71 -0.83 -2.88 -3.35
CA LEU A 71 -0.01 -2.42 -4.48
C LEU A 71 -0.80 -2.31 -5.79
N ALA A 72 -1.80 -3.18 -5.97
CA ALA A 72 -2.68 -3.15 -7.13
C ALA A 72 -3.49 -1.84 -7.24
N GLU A 73 -3.82 -1.21 -6.11
CA GLU A 73 -4.59 0.04 -6.05
C GLU A 73 -3.84 1.21 -6.70
N ALA A 74 -2.52 1.08 -6.93
CA ALA A 74 -1.75 2.01 -7.76
C ALA A 74 -2.33 2.11 -9.19
N LEU A 75 -2.95 1.04 -9.69
CA LEU A 75 -3.54 0.97 -11.03
C LEU A 75 -5.07 1.07 -10.99
N ILE A 76 -5.71 0.35 -10.06
CA ILE A 76 -7.17 0.20 -10.04
C ILE A 76 -7.91 1.22 -9.14
N GLY A 77 -7.19 1.93 -8.27
CA GLY A 77 -7.78 2.77 -7.22
C GLY A 77 -8.19 1.98 -5.96
N ASP A 78 -8.58 2.70 -4.90
CA ASP A 78 -9.08 2.11 -3.65
C ASP A 78 -10.60 1.87 -3.77
N ILE A 79 -10.99 0.61 -3.97
CA ILE A 79 -12.38 0.20 -4.19
C ILE A 79 -13.06 -0.04 -2.85
N THR A 80 -14.25 0.51 -2.68
CA THR A 80 -15.04 0.41 -1.46
C THR A 80 -16.28 -0.49 -1.62
N PRO A 81 -16.96 -0.86 -0.52
CA PRO A 81 -18.21 -1.61 -0.60
C PRO A 81 -19.37 -0.92 -1.34
N TYR A 82 -19.22 0.37 -1.70
CA TYR A 82 -20.25 1.15 -2.40
C TYR A 82 -20.05 1.23 -3.92
N ASP A 83 -18.97 0.63 -4.45
CA ASP A 83 -18.60 0.71 -5.87
C ASP A 83 -19.16 -0.47 -6.71
N GLY A 84 -20.28 -1.06 -6.28
CA GLY A 84 -20.90 -2.26 -6.88
C GLY A 84 -22.38 -2.11 -7.22
#